data_AF-A0A2S1YNG8-F1
#
_entry.id   AF-A0A2S1YNG8-F1
#
_cell.length_a   1.000
_cell.length_b   1.000
_cell.length_c   1.000
_cell.angle_alpha   90.00
_cell.angle_beta   90.00
_cell.angle_gamma   90.00
#
_symmetry.space_group_name_H-M   'P 1'
#
loop_
_entity.id
_entity.type
_entity.pdbx_description
1 polymer ?
#
loop_
_entity_poly.entity_id
_entity_poly.type
_entity_poly.pdbx_seq_one_letter_code
_entity_poly.pdbx_strand_id
1 'polypeptide(L)'
;MPHQWGTMAGSGFATSTTTTPGTPGTSGDPYIVAYWSSYLDPVSPEGTTFSESGFSNWIKIGDTGIYSVEGLKINMHPWPYYGCLNGDGFAQPFASGDHFELLIYGVDENGIITDPVTQTLADYTGSSLVMPTGWVSVAANKLQALGNVQYLVFQMASTDSDPMYGMNTAAYFCLDKLSVKRVY
;
A
#
# COMPACT_ATOMS: atom_id res chain seq x y z
N MET A 1 4.12 -25.75 11.14
CA MET A 1 4.08 -24.38 10.58
C MET A 1 3.41 -23.50 11.62
N PRO A 2 4.10 -22.55 12.27
CA PRO A 2 3.43 -21.52 13.05
C PRO A 2 2.53 -20.74 12.08
N HIS A 3 1.28 -20.53 12.45
CA HIS A 3 0.35 -19.83 11.59
C HIS A 3 0.81 -18.38 11.35
N GLN A 4 0.77 -17.92 10.10
CA GLN A 4 1.24 -16.60 9.63
C GLN A 4 0.41 -15.40 10.15
N TRP A 5 -0.35 -15.56 11.22
CA TRP A 5 -1.37 -14.59 11.65
C TRP A 5 -0.83 -13.41 12.48
N GLY A 6 0.41 -13.50 13.00
CA GLY A 6 0.94 -12.52 13.98
C GLY A 6 1.21 -11.11 13.44
N THR A 7 1.12 -10.90 12.12
CA THR A 7 1.49 -9.63 11.46
C THR A 7 0.41 -9.08 10.53
N MET A 8 -0.73 -9.76 10.44
CA MET A 8 -1.95 -9.23 9.82
C MET A 8 -2.47 -8.02 10.60
N ALA A 9 -3.13 -7.08 9.91
CA ALA A 9 -4.21 -6.33 10.54
C ALA A 9 -5.29 -7.33 10.99
N GLY A 10 -5.33 -7.67 12.29
CA GLY A 10 -6.36 -8.55 12.87
C GLY A 10 -7.78 -8.01 12.69
N SER A 11 -7.88 -6.68 12.57
CA SER A 11 -9.05 -5.90 12.20
C SER A 11 -8.61 -4.48 11.81
N GLY A 12 -9.56 -3.59 11.54
CA GLY A 12 -9.33 -2.17 11.29
C GLY A 12 -8.56 -1.50 12.42
N PHE A 13 -7.94 -0.36 12.11
CA PHE A 13 -6.95 0.36 12.91
C PHE A 13 -7.30 0.42 14.41
N ALA A 14 -8.53 0.83 14.74
CA ALA A 14 -8.96 1.07 16.12
C ALA A 14 -9.15 -0.20 16.95
N THR A 15 -9.43 -1.35 16.32
CA THR A 15 -9.73 -2.62 17.00
C THR A 15 -8.61 -3.65 16.87
N SER A 16 -7.60 -3.37 16.03
CA SER A 16 -6.53 -4.32 15.65
C SER A 16 -5.73 -4.90 16.82
N THR A 17 -5.59 -4.16 17.93
CA THR A 17 -4.88 -4.60 19.14
C THR A 17 -5.76 -5.36 20.12
N THR A 18 -7.08 -5.33 19.92
CA THR A 18 -8.09 -5.99 20.77
C THR A 18 -8.64 -7.26 20.14
N THR A 19 -8.31 -7.52 18.87
CA THR A 19 -8.71 -8.70 18.13
C THR A 19 -7.52 -9.63 17.94
N THR A 20 -7.74 -10.93 18.12
CA THR A 20 -6.73 -11.95 17.79
C THR A 20 -6.89 -12.32 16.32
N PRO A 21 -5.91 -12.03 15.44
CA PRO A 21 -6.00 -12.37 14.03
C PRO A 21 -6.32 -13.86 13.81
N GLY A 22 -7.20 -14.16 12.86
CA GLY A 22 -7.52 -15.54 12.47
C GLY A 22 -8.43 -16.30 13.45
N THR A 23 -9.07 -15.63 14.40
CA THR A 23 -10.04 -16.27 15.32
C THR A 23 -11.47 -16.09 14.79
N PRO A 24 -12.14 -17.14 14.28
CA PRO A 24 -13.51 -17.02 13.79
C PRO A 24 -14.45 -16.53 14.89
N GLY A 25 -15.31 -15.55 14.58
CA GLY A 25 -16.32 -15.04 15.50
C GLY A 25 -15.88 -13.88 16.41
N THR A 26 -14.63 -13.41 16.34
CA THR A 26 -14.24 -12.15 16.99
C THR A 26 -14.72 -10.95 16.17
N SER A 27 -15.49 -10.06 16.79
CA SER A 27 -15.92 -8.81 16.17
C SER A 27 -14.77 -7.81 16.12
N GLY A 28 -14.49 -7.26 14.94
CA GLY A 28 -13.53 -6.19 14.72
C GLY A 28 -14.01 -5.28 13.60
N ASP A 29 -13.42 -4.09 13.51
CA ASP A 29 -13.71 -3.16 12.42
C ASP A 29 -13.24 -3.75 11.08
N PRO A 30 -13.97 -3.54 9.97
CA PRO A 30 -13.50 -3.90 8.65
C PRO A 30 -12.32 -3.01 8.21
N TYR A 31 -11.56 -3.49 7.25
CA TYR A 31 -10.51 -2.74 6.54
C TYR A 31 -10.46 -3.21 5.08
N ILE A 32 -9.71 -2.49 4.24
CA ILE A 32 -9.53 -2.83 2.82
C ILE A 32 -8.26 -3.66 2.65
N VAL A 33 -8.36 -4.77 1.92
CA VAL A 33 -7.19 -5.46 1.34
C VAL A 33 -7.08 -4.99 -0.10
N ALA A 34 -5.92 -4.43 -0.46
CA ALA A 34 -5.64 -3.89 -1.78
C ALA A 34 -4.63 -4.78 -2.50
N TYR A 35 -4.81 -4.90 -3.81
CA TYR A 35 -3.95 -5.64 -4.73
C TYR A 35 -3.59 -4.74 -5.90
N TRP A 36 -2.31 -4.72 -6.28
CA TRP A 36 -1.83 -4.06 -7.49
C TRP A 36 -1.28 -5.08 -8.49
N SER A 37 -1.74 -5.03 -9.74
CA SER A 37 -1.25 -5.87 -10.82
C SER A 37 0.06 -5.32 -11.38
N SER A 38 1.16 -5.59 -10.68
CA SER A 38 2.52 -5.14 -11.04
C SER A 38 2.98 -5.50 -12.46
N TYR A 39 2.37 -6.53 -13.06
CA TYR A 39 2.69 -6.99 -14.42
C TYR A 39 1.87 -6.30 -15.52
N LEU A 40 0.64 -5.87 -15.25
CA LEU A 40 -0.29 -5.36 -16.26
C LEU A 40 -0.41 -3.84 -16.24
N ASP A 41 -0.26 -3.22 -15.07
CA ASP A 41 -0.39 -1.78 -14.92
C ASP A 41 0.83 -1.04 -15.49
N PRO A 42 0.67 0.22 -15.92
CA PRO A 42 1.79 1.08 -16.31
C PRO A 42 2.82 1.22 -15.17
N VAL A 43 4.10 1.16 -15.51
CA VAL A 43 5.21 1.44 -14.58
C VAL A 43 5.59 2.91 -14.68
N SER A 44 5.87 3.56 -13.53
CA SER A 44 6.21 4.99 -13.46
C SER A 44 5.18 5.89 -14.15
N PRO A 45 3.92 5.91 -13.66
CA PRO A 45 2.81 6.57 -14.34
C PRO A 45 2.76 8.09 -14.15
N GLU A 46 3.65 8.68 -13.35
CA GLU A 46 3.68 10.12 -13.07
C GLU A 46 3.67 10.97 -14.35
N GLY A 47 2.88 12.04 -14.36
CA GLY A 47 2.71 12.94 -15.50
C GLY A 47 1.86 12.40 -16.65
N THR A 48 1.39 11.15 -16.59
CA THR A 48 0.51 10.56 -17.61
C THR A 48 -0.97 10.77 -17.30
N THR A 49 -1.83 10.55 -18.30
CA THR A 49 -3.29 10.62 -18.14
C THR A 49 -3.84 9.33 -17.52
N PHE A 50 -4.59 9.46 -16.43
CA PHE A 50 -5.25 8.36 -15.75
C PHE A 50 -6.46 7.82 -16.53
N SER A 51 -6.68 6.50 -16.42
CA SER A 51 -7.91 5.82 -16.84
C SER A 51 -8.24 4.71 -15.85
N GLU A 52 -9.50 4.63 -15.41
CA GLU A 52 -9.97 3.59 -14.49
C GLU A 52 -9.73 2.16 -15.03
N SER A 53 -9.76 1.98 -16.35
CA SER A 53 -9.49 0.68 -17.01
C SER A 53 -7.99 0.37 -17.18
N GLY A 54 -7.13 1.37 -17.02
CA GLY A 54 -5.68 1.24 -17.19
C GLY A 54 -4.93 0.88 -15.91
N PHE A 55 -5.60 0.95 -14.76
CA PHE A 55 -4.99 0.69 -13.45
C PHE A 55 -5.86 -0.29 -12.66
N SER A 56 -5.20 -1.23 -12.01
CA SER A 56 -5.83 -2.27 -11.21
C SER A 56 -6.15 -1.83 -9.76
N ASN A 57 -5.48 -0.79 -9.26
CA ASN A 57 -5.56 -0.38 -7.87
C ASN A 57 -5.71 1.13 -7.72
N TRP A 58 -6.95 1.57 -7.56
CA TRP A 58 -7.29 2.97 -7.38
C TRP A 58 -8.52 3.14 -6.50
N ILE A 59 -8.66 4.34 -5.94
CA ILE A 59 -9.85 4.79 -5.20
C ILE A 59 -10.35 6.06 -5.84
N LYS A 60 -11.61 6.06 -6.27
CA LYS A 60 -12.35 7.28 -6.57
C LYS A 60 -12.85 7.88 -5.27
N ILE A 61 -12.45 9.11 -4.97
CA ILE A 61 -12.75 9.73 -3.67
C ILE A 61 -14.22 10.16 -3.60
N GLY A 62 -14.79 10.59 -4.72
CA GLY A 62 -16.21 10.92 -4.84
C GLY A 62 -16.62 11.08 -6.31
N ASP A 63 -17.93 11.12 -6.55
CA ASP A 63 -18.47 11.26 -7.91
C ASP A 63 -18.31 12.67 -8.48
N THR A 64 -18.19 13.67 -7.60
CA THR A 64 -17.97 15.07 -7.96
C THR A 64 -16.99 15.72 -6.98
N GLY A 65 -16.29 16.74 -7.47
CA GLY A 65 -15.41 17.59 -6.68
C GLY A 65 -13.96 17.15 -6.65
N ILE A 66 -13.16 17.94 -5.94
CA ILE A 66 -11.73 17.71 -5.73
C ILE A 66 -11.43 17.72 -4.23
N TYR A 67 -10.48 16.89 -3.80
CA TYR A 67 -10.28 16.58 -2.39
C TYR A 67 -8.81 16.71 -1.99
N SER A 68 -8.56 17.26 -0.81
CA SER A 68 -7.26 17.17 -0.15
C SER A 68 -7.24 15.92 0.72
N VAL A 69 -6.15 15.14 0.65
CA VAL A 69 -5.97 13.92 1.44
C VAL A 69 -5.41 14.30 2.82
N GLU A 70 -6.19 14.08 3.86
CA GLU A 70 -5.81 14.46 5.23
C GLU A 70 -5.11 13.34 5.98
N GLY A 71 -5.39 12.09 5.62
CA GLY A 71 -4.75 10.94 6.26
C GLY A 71 -5.20 9.60 5.70
N LEU A 72 -4.36 8.59 5.90
CA LEU A 72 -4.70 7.19 5.71
C LEU A 72 -3.79 6.31 6.57
N LYS A 73 -4.23 5.08 6.84
CA LYS A 73 -3.47 4.06 7.56
C LYS A 73 -3.15 2.92 6.60
N ILE A 74 -1.90 2.46 6.64
CA ILE A 74 -1.42 1.32 5.86
C ILE A 74 -0.96 0.22 6.80
N ASN A 75 -1.23 -1.03 6.46
CA ASN A 75 -0.56 -2.17 7.08
C ASN A 75 -0.05 -3.10 5.99
N MET A 76 1.01 -3.83 6.29
CA MET A 76 1.56 -4.83 5.39
C MET A 76 0.63 -6.04 5.35
N HIS A 77 0.31 -6.51 4.15
CA HIS A 77 -0.36 -7.80 4.02
C HIS A 77 0.62 -8.92 4.40
N PRO A 78 0.19 -10.05 4.97
CA PRO A 78 1.10 -11.12 5.40
C PRO A 78 1.90 -11.71 4.26
N TRP A 79 1.31 -11.76 3.06
CA TRP A 79 1.99 -12.37 1.92
C TRP A 79 3.32 -11.69 1.63
N PRO A 80 3.39 -10.37 1.34
CA PRO A 80 4.69 -9.71 1.21
C PRO A 80 5.51 -9.76 2.49
N TYR A 81 4.89 -9.73 3.69
CA TYR A 81 5.65 -9.83 4.95
C TYR A 81 6.47 -11.11 5.06
N TYR A 82 5.84 -12.26 4.84
CA TYR A 82 6.54 -13.53 4.89
C TYR A 82 7.36 -13.78 3.63
N GLY A 83 7.01 -13.17 2.49
CA GLY A 83 7.86 -13.12 1.30
C GLY A 83 9.21 -12.47 1.60
N CYS A 84 9.20 -11.25 2.13
CA CYS A 84 10.43 -10.55 2.56
C CYS A 84 11.19 -11.31 3.66
N LEU A 85 10.49 -11.98 4.59
CA LEU A 85 11.15 -12.65 5.71
C LEU A 85 11.75 -14.02 5.36
N ASN A 86 11.03 -14.82 4.59
CA ASN A 86 11.30 -16.24 4.41
C ASN A 86 11.33 -16.69 2.95
N GLY A 87 10.95 -15.80 2.01
CA GLY A 87 10.58 -16.19 0.66
C GLY A 87 9.29 -16.99 0.61
N ASP A 88 8.75 -17.17 -0.59
CA ASP A 88 7.53 -17.96 -0.83
C ASP A 88 7.60 -18.86 -2.07
N GLY A 89 8.81 -18.98 -2.65
CA GLY A 89 9.07 -19.72 -3.89
C GLY A 89 9.04 -18.84 -5.14
N PHE A 90 8.41 -17.66 -5.08
CA PHE A 90 8.55 -16.60 -6.07
C PHE A 90 9.42 -15.49 -5.50
N ALA A 91 8.99 -14.90 -4.38
CA ALA A 91 9.76 -13.93 -3.63
C ALA A 91 10.95 -14.60 -2.94
N GLN A 92 12.09 -13.89 -2.91
CA GLN A 92 13.25 -14.28 -2.12
C GLN A 92 13.22 -13.60 -0.74
N PRO A 93 13.77 -14.23 0.31
CA PRO A 93 14.01 -13.52 1.56
C PRO A 93 14.91 -12.31 1.31
N PHE A 94 14.54 -11.17 1.87
CA PHE A 94 15.30 -9.93 1.74
C PHE A 94 16.68 -10.07 2.38
N ALA A 95 17.68 -9.49 1.70
CA ALA A 95 19.05 -9.36 2.13
C ALA A 95 19.44 -7.87 2.26
N SER A 96 20.66 -7.62 2.74
CA SER A 96 21.19 -6.26 2.90
C SER A 96 21.08 -5.46 1.60
N GLY A 97 20.43 -4.30 1.67
CA GLY A 97 20.15 -3.42 0.54
C GLY A 97 18.72 -3.52 0.00
N ASP A 98 18.00 -4.59 0.34
CA ASP A 98 16.63 -4.77 -0.13
C ASP A 98 15.65 -3.83 0.57
N HIS A 99 14.63 -3.40 -0.18
CA HIS A 99 13.56 -2.55 0.33
C HIS A 99 12.27 -2.76 -0.45
N PHE A 100 11.16 -2.47 0.23
CA PHE A 100 9.81 -2.57 -0.31
C PHE A 100 9.00 -1.34 0.07
N GLU A 101 8.33 -0.75 -0.91
CA GLU A 101 7.66 0.54 -0.78
C GLU A 101 6.26 0.51 -1.38
N LEU A 102 5.34 1.24 -0.73
CA LEU A 102 4.06 1.64 -1.30
C LEU A 102 4.21 3.03 -1.92
N LEU A 103 3.81 3.15 -3.18
CA LEU A 103 3.77 4.39 -3.94
C LEU A 103 2.32 4.85 -4.06
N ILE A 104 2.02 6.02 -3.51
CA ILE A 104 0.68 6.61 -3.49
C ILE A 104 0.68 7.80 -4.44
N TYR A 105 -0.11 7.74 -5.49
CA TYR A 105 -0.23 8.81 -6.47
C TYR A 105 -1.59 9.49 -6.33
N GLY A 106 -1.62 10.79 -6.61
CA GLY A 106 -2.84 11.56 -6.83
C GLY A 106 -3.21 11.57 -8.29
N VAL A 107 -4.50 11.75 -8.59
CA VAL A 107 -4.97 12.15 -9.92
C VAL A 107 -5.64 13.51 -9.79
N ASP A 108 -5.10 14.51 -10.45
CA ASP A 108 -5.58 15.90 -10.36
C ASP A 108 -6.91 16.12 -11.12
N GLU A 109 -7.40 17.36 -11.14
CA GLU A 109 -8.64 17.70 -11.85
C GLU A 109 -8.58 17.55 -13.37
N ASN A 110 -7.38 17.53 -13.95
CA ASN A 110 -7.15 17.33 -15.38
C ASN A 110 -6.97 15.85 -15.72
N GLY A 111 -7.07 14.95 -14.74
CA GLY A 111 -6.83 13.53 -14.91
C GLY A 111 -5.34 13.18 -15.03
N ILE A 112 -4.43 14.05 -14.58
CA ILE A 112 -2.99 13.83 -14.62
C ILE A 112 -2.52 13.21 -13.31
N ILE A 113 -1.69 12.18 -13.42
CA ILE A 113 -1.11 11.47 -12.28
C ILE A 113 0.05 12.28 -11.72
N THR A 114 0.06 12.50 -10.40
CA THR A 114 1.11 13.26 -9.70
C THR A 114 2.41 12.45 -9.57
N ASP A 115 3.47 13.08 -9.07
CA ASP A 115 4.57 12.31 -8.47
C ASP A 115 4.06 11.53 -7.23
N PRO A 116 4.65 10.37 -6.91
CA PRO A 116 4.20 9.56 -5.79
C PRO A 116 4.67 10.10 -4.43
N VAL A 117 3.85 9.84 -3.42
CA VAL A 117 4.27 9.78 -2.03
C VAL A 117 4.69 8.36 -1.69
N THR A 118 5.92 8.21 -1.20
CA THR A 118 6.48 6.91 -0.82
C THR A 118 6.30 6.62 0.67
N GLN A 119 5.77 5.43 0.97
CA GLN A 119 5.70 4.84 2.30
C GLN A 119 6.46 3.51 2.31
N THR A 120 7.55 3.43 3.07
CA THR A 120 8.33 2.20 3.25
C THR A 120 7.52 1.14 4.00
N LEU A 121 7.56 -0.09 3.50
CA LEU A 121 6.95 -1.30 4.05
C LEU A 121 7.99 -2.33 4.50
N ALA A 122 9.16 -2.38 3.87
CA ALA A 122 10.31 -3.12 4.37
C ALA A 122 11.60 -2.37 4.03
N ASP A 123 12.57 -2.40 4.94
CA ASP A 123 13.87 -1.77 4.76
C ASP A 123 14.97 -2.64 5.36
N TYR A 124 15.86 -3.15 4.52
CA TYR A 124 17.07 -3.87 4.90
C TYR A 124 18.33 -3.14 4.43
N THR A 125 18.29 -1.83 4.28
CA THR A 125 19.48 -1.02 3.98
C THR A 125 20.36 -0.77 5.21
N GLY A 126 19.80 -0.93 6.41
CA GLY A 126 20.49 -0.86 7.69
C GLY A 126 21.14 -2.18 8.13
N SER A 127 21.40 -2.30 9.43
CA SER A 127 22.04 -3.50 10.01
C SER A 127 21.11 -4.72 10.13
N SER A 128 19.80 -4.53 9.96
CA SER A 128 18.77 -5.56 10.11
C SER A 128 17.52 -5.17 9.34
N LEU A 129 16.75 -6.16 8.88
CA LEU A 129 15.45 -5.95 8.24
C LEU A 129 14.47 -5.30 9.22
N VAL A 130 13.87 -4.18 8.81
CA VAL A 130 12.82 -3.47 9.53
C VAL A 130 11.52 -3.57 8.71
N MET A 131 10.47 -4.10 9.34
CA MET A 131 9.12 -4.19 8.76
C MET A 131 8.08 -3.81 9.82
N PRO A 132 7.03 -3.05 9.46
CA PRO A 132 5.93 -2.77 10.36
C PRO A 132 5.12 -4.04 10.58
N THR A 133 4.75 -4.30 11.84
CA THR A 133 3.88 -5.42 12.24
C THR A 133 2.45 -4.97 12.55
N GLY A 134 2.12 -3.72 12.23
CA GLY A 134 0.85 -3.10 12.53
C GLY A 134 0.60 -1.86 11.67
N TRP A 135 -0.51 -1.20 11.92
CA TRP A 135 -0.93 -0.03 11.17
C TRP A 135 0.03 1.17 11.32
N VAL A 136 0.49 1.67 10.18
CA VAL A 136 1.32 2.87 10.05
C VAL A 136 0.47 4.02 9.51
N SER A 137 0.62 5.19 10.12
CA SER A 137 0.11 6.44 9.54
C SER A 137 1.04 6.93 8.45
N VAL A 138 0.52 7.17 7.25
CA VAL A 138 1.27 7.97 6.26
C VAL A 138 1.28 9.41 6.75
N ALA A 139 2.47 10.02 6.77
CA ALA A 139 2.66 11.34 7.33
C ALA A 139 1.87 12.41 6.54
N ALA A 140 1.11 13.24 7.24
CA ALA A 140 0.21 14.21 6.63
C ALA A 140 0.94 15.22 5.73
N ASN A 141 2.16 15.62 6.09
CA ASN A 141 2.99 16.49 5.28
C ASN A 141 3.41 15.85 3.94
N LYS A 142 3.61 14.52 3.91
CA LYS A 142 3.85 13.82 2.65
C LYS A 142 2.59 13.81 1.80
N LEU A 143 1.43 13.48 2.37
CA LEU A 143 0.15 13.43 1.65
C LEU A 143 -0.24 14.76 1.00
N GLN A 144 0.15 15.89 1.60
CA GLN A 144 -0.06 17.21 0.99
C GLN A 144 0.68 17.40 -0.35
N ALA A 145 1.76 16.65 -0.60
CA ALA A 145 2.48 16.71 -1.87
C ALA A 145 1.66 16.16 -3.06
N LEU A 146 0.60 15.40 -2.80
CA LEU A 146 -0.35 14.94 -3.82
C LEU A 146 -1.25 16.07 -4.35
N GLY A 147 -1.28 17.23 -3.68
CA GLY A 147 -2.18 18.32 -4.01
C GLY A 147 -3.65 17.96 -3.78
N ASN A 148 -4.53 18.55 -4.60
CA ASN A 148 -5.96 18.27 -4.60
C ASN A 148 -6.25 17.24 -5.70
N VAL A 149 -6.99 16.18 -5.35
CA VAL A 149 -7.13 14.99 -6.19
C VAL A 149 -8.58 14.53 -6.32
N GLN A 150 -8.88 13.83 -7.40
CA GLN A 150 -10.14 13.11 -7.61
C GLN A 150 -10.01 11.62 -7.31
N TYR A 151 -8.82 11.05 -7.57
CA TYR A 151 -8.50 9.66 -7.34
C TYR A 151 -7.18 9.52 -6.57
N LEU A 152 -7.03 8.37 -5.92
CA LEU A 152 -5.74 7.84 -5.51
C LEU A 152 -5.42 6.61 -6.33
N VAL A 153 -4.17 6.48 -6.78
CA VAL A 153 -3.65 5.27 -7.43
C VAL A 153 -2.55 4.71 -6.54
N PHE A 154 -2.50 3.39 -6.40
CA PHE A 154 -1.54 2.72 -5.53
C PHE A 154 -0.72 1.73 -6.34
N GLN A 155 0.60 1.89 -6.30
CA GLN A 155 1.55 0.92 -6.84
C GLN A 155 2.56 0.56 -5.76
N MET A 156 3.46 -0.36 -6.06
CA MET A 156 4.48 -0.80 -5.11
C MET A 156 5.82 -0.94 -5.83
N ALA A 157 6.92 -0.85 -5.10
CA ALA A 157 8.26 -1.06 -5.62
C ALA A 157 9.04 -1.95 -4.66
N SER A 158 9.62 -3.04 -5.17
CA SER A 158 10.48 -3.95 -4.42
C SER A 158 11.79 -4.13 -5.17
N THR A 159 12.89 -4.25 -4.42
CA THR A 159 14.17 -4.68 -4.99
C THR A 159 14.17 -6.13 -5.42
N ASP A 160 13.33 -6.97 -4.80
CA ASP A 160 13.05 -8.33 -5.28
C ASP A 160 12.03 -8.28 -6.43
N SER A 161 12.57 -7.97 -7.61
CA SER A 161 11.86 -7.85 -8.87
C SER A 161 12.66 -8.48 -10.00
N ASP A 162 11.96 -9.13 -10.93
CA ASP A 162 12.51 -9.57 -12.19
C ASP A 162 12.35 -8.46 -13.26
N PRO A 163 13.40 -8.16 -14.06
CA PRO A 163 13.33 -7.12 -15.09
C PRO A 163 12.27 -7.34 -16.18
N MET A 164 11.86 -8.60 -16.43
CA MET A 164 10.92 -8.98 -17.48
C MET A 164 9.53 -9.29 -16.94
N TYR A 165 9.44 -9.87 -15.74
CA TYR A 165 8.17 -10.31 -15.15
C TYR A 165 7.64 -9.39 -14.05
N GLY A 166 8.40 -8.36 -13.68
CA GLY A 166 8.02 -7.42 -12.65
C GLY A 166 8.31 -7.95 -11.24
N MET A 167 7.59 -7.40 -10.27
CA MET A 167 7.85 -7.64 -8.85
C MET A 167 7.60 -9.09 -8.44
N ASN A 168 8.57 -9.74 -7.80
CA ASN A 168 8.40 -11.07 -7.21
C ASN A 168 7.70 -10.99 -5.84
N THR A 169 8.03 -9.95 -5.07
CA THR A 169 7.35 -9.65 -3.82
C THR A 169 5.86 -9.44 -4.08
N ALA A 170 4.99 -10.08 -3.29
CA ALA A 170 3.55 -10.01 -3.51
C ALA A 170 3.00 -8.58 -3.36
N ALA A 171 2.29 -8.11 -4.39
CA ALA A 171 1.76 -6.74 -4.49
C ALA A 171 0.45 -6.51 -3.71
N TYR A 172 0.46 -6.80 -2.39
CA TYR A 172 -0.69 -6.66 -1.51
C TYR A 172 -0.40 -5.76 -0.31
N PHE A 173 -1.38 -4.96 0.09
CA PHE A 173 -1.33 -4.20 1.34
C PHE A 173 -2.73 -4.05 1.94
N CYS A 174 -2.81 -3.48 3.14
CA CYS A 174 -4.05 -3.16 3.81
C CYS A 174 -4.20 -1.65 3.99
N LEU A 175 -5.41 -1.13 3.81
CA LEU A 175 -5.77 0.28 3.96
C LEU A 175 -6.91 0.44 4.96
N ASP A 176 -6.84 1.45 5.81
CA ASP A 176 -7.94 1.89 6.65
C ASP A 176 -7.88 3.41 6.91
N LYS A 177 -8.99 3.97 7.39
CA LYS A 177 -9.13 5.37 7.84
C LYS A 177 -8.63 6.39 6.80
N LEU A 178 -8.91 6.15 5.52
CA LEU A 178 -8.77 7.19 4.51
C LEU A 178 -9.68 8.37 4.90
N SER A 179 -9.09 9.54 5.09
CA SER A 179 -9.75 10.79 5.42
C SER A 179 -9.40 11.84 4.39
N VAL A 180 -10.42 12.51 3.90
CA VAL A 180 -10.31 13.52 2.85
C VAL A 180 -11.17 14.72 3.19
N LYS A 181 -10.75 15.88 2.73
CA LYS A 181 -11.52 17.12 2.82
C LYS A 181 -11.84 17.61 1.42
N ARG A 182 -13.13 17.77 1.14
CA ARG A 182 -13.59 18.37 -0.11
C ARG A 182 -13.15 19.83 -0.18
N VAL A 183 -12.67 20.25 -1.35
CA VAL A 183 -12.23 21.62 -1.63
C VAL A 183 -13.33 22.40 -2.35
N TYR A 184 -13.91 21.84 -3.41
CA TYR A 184 -15.11 22.32 -4.11
C TYR A 184 -15.84 21.15 -4.81
#